data_AF-A0A9W9Z9P7-F1
#
_entry.id   AF-A0A9W9Z9P7-F1
#
_cell.length_a   1.000
_cell.length_b   1.000
_cell.length_c   1.000
_cell.angle_alpha   90.00
_cell.angle_beta   90.00
_cell.angle_gamma   90.00
#
_symmetry.space_group_name_H-M   'P 1'
#
loop_
_entity.id
_entity.type
_entity.pdbx_description
1 polymer ?
#
loop_
_entity_poly.entity_id
_entity_poly.type
_entity_poly.pdbx_seq_one_letter_code
_entity_poly.pdbx_strand_id
1 'polypeptide(L)'
;MAAARGIWRPYKELQASVERALYKKSPEIYHELEVALKKFKPDFISLLKNPVKNTDHREQLKKAPTTGLQLAGHPEKQKLPEQFIQEALILSDILELNEFVCIELLLAGEQQQPNFPGLTRGLVAVLLYHDGRRCLVSALRTLIQSRDGITWTLGLYEDLTQLVTKFTDELLEEGLTTTILQQLDRLDVQKELDKLERGQAIGDERHKQQLIDFITDQRQLLAECLFCFACQSPFQEVTLFNCCPF
;
A
#
# COMPACT_ATOMS: atom_id res chain seq x y z
N MET A 1 17.63 -13.05 -7.82
CA MET A 1 16.90 -12.74 -6.59
C MET A 1 16.05 -11.52 -6.88
N ALA A 2 14.71 -11.66 -6.86
CA ALA A 2 13.84 -10.51 -7.07
C ALA A 2 14.04 -9.54 -5.90
N ALA A 3 14.50 -8.32 -6.20
CA ALA A 3 14.53 -7.25 -5.21
C ALA A 3 13.10 -7.07 -4.68
N ALA A 4 12.93 -7.13 -3.36
CA ALA A 4 11.64 -6.88 -2.75
C ALA A 4 11.21 -5.47 -3.10
N ARG A 5 10.08 -5.34 -3.79
CA ARG A 5 9.60 -4.06 -4.32
C ARG A 5 9.17 -3.15 -3.17
N GLY A 6 9.62 -1.90 -3.18
CA GLY A 6 9.19 -0.90 -2.22
C GLY A 6 7.68 -0.70 -2.20
N ILE A 7 7.16 -0.33 -1.03
CA ILE A 7 5.72 -0.26 -0.75
C ILE A 7 5.17 1.16 -0.79
N TRP A 8 6.00 2.21 -0.73
CA TRP A 8 5.50 3.59 -0.72
C TRP A 8 5.47 4.22 -2.12
N ARG A 9 6.63 4.43 -2.75
CA ARG A 9 6.71 5.10 -4.07
C ARG A 9 5.91 4.38 -5.14
N PRO A 10 6.00 3.04 -5.29
CA PRO A 10 5.27 2.36 -6.35
C PRO A 10 3.75 2.48 -6.20
N TYR A 11 3.22 2.45 -4.97
CA TYR A 11 1.79 2.64 -4.73
C TYR A 11 1.34 4.10 -4.94
N LYS A 12 2.19 5.06 -4.59
CA LYS A 12 1.92 6.49 -4.86
C LYS A 12 1.90 6.80 -6.36
N GLU A 13 2.85 6.25 -7.11
CA GLU A 13 2.88 6.33 -8.58
C GLU A 13 1.66 5.63 -9.20
N LEU A 14 1.29 4.45 -8.69
CA LEU A 14 0.09 3.75 -9.14
C LEU A 14 -1.18 4.58 -8.95
N GLN A 15 -1.39 5.16 -7.75
CA GLN A 15 -2.52 6.03 -7.49
C GLN A 15 -2.54 7.20 -8.48
N ALA A 16 -1.42 7.89 -8.65
CA ALA A 16 -1.32 9.02 -9.57
C ALA A 16 -1.60 8.62 -11.03
N SER A 17 -1.16 7.42 -11.46
CA SER A 17 -1.44 6.90 -12.80
C SER A 17 -2.92 6.56 -12.99
N VAL A 18 -3.55 5.93 -11.99
CA VAL A 18 -4.99 5.63 -11.99
C VAL A 18 -5.83 6.91 -12.05
N GLU A 19 -5.58 7.87 -11.17
CA GLU A 19 -6.29 9.15 -11.15
C GLU A 19 -6.11 9.92 -12.45
N ARG A 20 -4.89 9.94 -13.01
CA ARG A 20 -4.61 10.61 -14.27
C ARG A 20 -5.36 9.96 -15.43
N ALA A 21 -5.35 8.64 -15.52
CA ALA A 21 -6.05 7.92 -16.59
C ALA A 21 -7.56 8.17 -16.54
N LEU A 22 -8.15 8.10 -15.34
CA LEU A 22 -9.60 8.11 -15.15
C LEU A 22 -10.18 9.53 -15.13
N TYR A 23 -9.48 10.52 -14.58
CA TYR A 23 -9.97 11.90 -14.54
C TYR A 23 -9.58 12.72 -15.78
N LYS A 24 -8.39 12.51 -16.37
CA LYS A 24 -8.02 13.22 -17.61
C LYS A 24 -8.60 12.59 -18.87
N LYS A 25 -9.10 11.35 -18.77
CA LYS A 25 -9.76 10.61 -19.87
C LYS A 25 -8.92 10.54 -21.15
N SER A 26 -7.60 10.52 -21.01
CA SER A 26 -6.68 10.58 -22.16
C SER A 26 -6.36 9.17 -22.67
N PRO A 27 -6.53 8.89 -23.97
CA PRO A 27 -6.32 7.55 -24.54
C PRO A 27 -4.84 7.12 -24.53
N GLU A 28 -3.92 8.07 -24.51
CA GLU A 28 -2.46 7.82 -24.47
C GLU A 28 -2.01 7.06 -23.22
N ILE A 29 -2.78 7.17 -22.13
CA ILE A 29 -2.46 6.58 -20.82
C ILE A 29 -2.99 5.15 -20.71
N TYR A 30 -3.79 4.68 -21.68
CA TYR A 30 -4.38 3.34 -21.67
C TYR A 30 -3.35 2.24 -21.45
N HIS A 31 -2.31 2.22 -22.30
CA HIS A 31 -1.30 1.17 -22.27
C HIS A 31 -0.47 1.22 -20.98
N GLU A 32 -0.13 2.42 -20.51
CA GLU A 32 0.59 2.61 -19.26
C GLU A 32 -0.22 2.09 -18.06
N LEU A 33 -1.52 2.39 -18.03
CA LEU A 33 -2.43 1.90 -16.99
C LEU A 33 -2.55 0.37 -17.05
N GLU A 34 -2.77 -0.21 -18.22
CA GLU A 34 -2.90 -1.66 -18.38
C GLU A 34 -1.67 -2.40 -17.85
N VAL A 35 -0.47 -1.94 -18.21
CA VAL A 35 0.79 -2.50 -17.73
C VAL A 35 0.92 -2.34 -16.21
N ALA A 36 0.55 -1.18 -15.66
CA ALA A 36 0.57 -0.95 -14.22
C ALA A 36 -0.41 -1.89 -13.48
N LEU A 37 -1.66 -2.01 -13.95
CA LEU A 37 -2.67 -2.88 -13.34
C LEU A 37 -2.23 -4.35 -13.33
N LYS A 38 -1.68 -4.86 -14.44
CA LYS A 38 -1.12 -6.21 -14.50
C LYS A 38 0.01 -6.40 -13.48
N LYS A 39 0.88 -5.40 -13.35
CA LYS A 39 2.03 -5.42 -12.44
C LYS A 39 1.63 -5.41 -10.96
N PHE A 40 0.57 -4.69 -10.61
CA PHE A 40 0.11 -4.52 -9.22
C PHE A 40 -1.09 -5.42 -8.86
N LYS A 41 -1.57 -6.26 -9.77
CA LYS A 41 -2.67 -7.21 -9.50
C LYS A 41 -2.44 -8.05 -8.24
N PRO A 42 -1.24 -8.63 -7.98
CA PRO A 42 -0.99 -9.38 -6.74
C PRO A 42 -1.11 -8.53 -5.47
N ASP A 43 -0.73 -7.25 -5.54
CA ASP A 43 -0.85 -6.30 -4.43
C ASP A 43 -2.32 -6.00 -4.11
N PHE A 44 -3.18 -5.90 -5.13
CA PHE A 44 -4.62 -5.74 -4.95
C PHE A 44 -5.31 -7.01 -4.43
N ILE A 45 -4.91 -8.20 -4.87
CA ILE A 45 -5.48 -9.47 -4.39
C ILE A 45 -5.13 -9.70 -2.91
N SER A 46 -3.84 -9.53 -2.56
CA SER A 46 -3.38 -9.76 -1.19
C SER A 46 -3.76 -8.63 -0.21
N LEU A 47 -4.07 -7.45 -0.76
CA LEU A 47 -4.52 -6.20 -0.14
C LEU A 47 -3.99 -5.96 1.28
N LEU A 48 -3.07 -4.99 1.41
CA LEU A 48 -2.52 -4.55 2.70
C LEU A 48 -1.78 -5.64 3.49
N LYS A 49 -1.50 -6.80 2.89
CA LYS A 49 -0.68 -7.85 3.47
C LYS A 49 0.80 -7.50 3.35
N ASN A 50 1.51 -7.57 4.47
CA ASN A 50 2.92 -7.25 4.52
C ASN A 50 3.79 -8.32 3.83
N PRO A 51 4.83 -7.91 3.07
CA PRO A 51 5.89 -8.81 2.65
C PRO A 51 6.55 -9.46 3.86
N VAL A 52 6.60 -10.79 3.87
CA VAL A 52 7.10 -11.57 5.02
C VAL A 52 8.58 -11.31 5.30
N LYS A 53 8.95 -11.35 6.59
CA LYS A 53 10.35 -11.32 7.02
C LYS A 53 11.13 -12.48 6.42
N ASN A 54 12.41 -12.26 6.14
CA ASN A 54 13.28 -13.30 5.62
C ASN A 54 14.61 -13.33 6.39
N THR A 55 14.92 -14.48 6.99
CA THR A 55 16.16 -14.69 7.76
C THR A 55 17.41 -14.44 6.93
N ASP A 56 17.41 -14.82 5.65
CA ASP A 56 18.53 -14.61 4.74
C ASP A 56 18.72 -13.12 4.45
N HIS A 57 17.63 -12.38 4.26
CA HIS A 57 17.68 -10.93 4.05
C HIS A 57 18.18 -10.23 5.32
N ARG A 58 17.75 -10.70 6.50
CA ARG A 58 18.21 -10.19 7.79
C ARG A 58 19.70 -10.42 8.01
N GLU A 59 20.22 -11.58 7.63
CA GLU A 59 21.66 -11.85 7.68
C GLU A 59 22.48 -11.00 6.70
N GLN A 60 21.99 -10.85 5.47
CA GLN A 60 22.62 -9.99 4.47
C GLN A 60 22.66 -8.54 4.94
N LEU A 61 21.58 -8.08 5.58
CA LEU A 61 21.50 -6.75 6.16
C LEU A 61 22.50 -6.54 7.30
N LYS A 62 22.70 -7.53 8.17
CA LYS A 62 23.73 -7.46 9.23
C LYS A 62 25.15 -7.41 8.67
N LYS A 63 25.41 -8.05 7.52
CA LYS A 63 26.73 -8.09 6.85
C LYS A 63 26.99 -6.85 5.96
N ALA A 64 25.96 -6.05 5.72
CA ALA A 64 25.97 -4.86 4.87
C ALA A 64 27.07 -3.82 5.16
N PRO A 65 27.47 -3.53 6.43
CA PRO A 65 28.54 -2.56 6.70
C PRO A 65 29.87 -2.97 6.05
N THR A 66 30.11 -4.28 5.98
CA THR A 66 31.38 -4.87 5.54
C THR A 66 31.34 -5.23 4.05
N THR A 67 30.30 -5.93 3.60
CA THR A 67 30.21 -6.48 2.23
C THR A 67 29.52 -5.54 1.24
N GLY A 68 28.82 -4.51 1.73
CA GLY A 68 27.89 -3.71 0.93
C GLY A 68 26.63 -4.51 0.55
N LEU A 69 25.54 -3.78 0.27
CA LEU A 69 24.27 -4.31 -0.20
C LEU A 69 23.97 -3.85 -1.61
N GLN A 70 23.46 -4.77 -2.43
CA GLN A 70 22.91 -4.40 -3.73
C GLN A 70 21.52 -3.81 -3.52
N LEU A 71 21.37 -2.51 -3.74
CA LEU A 71 20.08 -1.82 -3.68
C LEU A 71 19.46 -1.74 -5.07
N ALA A 72 18.13 -1.73 -5.15
CA ALA A 72 17.43 -1.55 -6.42
C ALA A 72 17.77 -0.18 -7.04
N GLY A 73 18.15 -0.18 -8.32
CA GLY A 73 18.50 1.04 -9.05
C GLY A 73 19.96 1.49 -8.92
N HIS A 74 20.77 0.85 -8.07
CA HIS A 74 22.20 1.07 -8.02
C HIS A 74 22.96 -0.13 -8.61
N PRO A 75 23.91 0.09 -9.54
CA PRO A 75 24.71 -1.01 -10.11
C PRO A 75 25.75 -1.54 -9.13
N GLU A 76 26.22 -0.70 -8.19
CA GLU A 76 27.23 -1.06 -7.20
C GLU A 76 26.64 -1.38 -5.83
N LYS A 77 27.35 -2.22 -5.06
CA LYS A 77 26.99 -2.51 -3.68
C LYS A 77 27.27 -1.29 -2.81
N GLN A 78 26.23 -0.75 -2.18
CA GLN A 78 26.37 0.37 -1.26
C GLN A 78 26.64 -0.11 0.16
N LYS A 79 27.61 0.51 0.83
CA LYS A 79 27.84 0.32 2.26
C LYS A 79 26.90 1.24 3.03
N LEU A 80 26.03 0.66 3.84
CA LEU A 80 25.11 1.42 4.70
C LEU A 80 25.74 1.58 6.09
N PRO A 81 25.56 2.74 6.75
CA PRO A 81 26.00 2.94 8.13
C PRO A 81 25.34 1.95 9.10
N GLU A 82 26.05 1.57 10.16
CA GLU A 82 25.54 0.62 11.16
C GLU A 82 24.27 1.11 11.86
N GLN A 83 24.17 2.42 12.15
CA GLN A 83 22.97 3.04 12.71
C GLN A 83 21.76 2.87 11.79
N PHE A 84 21.94 3.05 10.48
CA PHE A 84 20.86 2.89 9.50
C PHE A 84 20.35 1.44 9.46
N ILE A 85 21.26 0.48 9.59
CA ILE A 85 20.92 -0.95 9.61
C ILE A 85 20.15 -1.31 10.87
N GLN A 86 20.57 -0.79 12.03
CA GLN A 86 19.85 -0.98 13.29
C GLN A 86 18.42 -0.42 13.20
N GLU A 87 18.25 0.79 12.66
CA GLU A 87 16.93 1.39 12.43
C GLU A 87 16.06 0.54 11.49
N ALA A 88 16.62 0.02 10.39
CA ALA A 88 15.89 -0.84 9.46
C ALA A 88 15.44 -2.17 10.11
N LEU A 89 16.27 -2.76 10.99
CA LEU A 89 15.92 -3.95 11.75
C LEU A 89 14.81 -3.68 12.77
N ILE A 90 14.89 -2.56 13.48
CA ILE A 90 13.84 -2.10 14.40
C ILE A 90 12.52 -1.91 13.63
N LEU A 91 12.56 -1.22 12.48
CA LEU A 91 11.38 -1.05 11.63
C LEU A 91 10.80 -2.37 11.13
N SER A 92 11.65 -3.32 10.73
CA SER A 92 11.21 -4.67 10.35
C SER A 92 10.49 -5.36 11.51
N ASP A 93 10.99 -5.20 12.73
CA ASP A 93 10.38 -5.80 13.91
C ASP A 93 9.05 -5.15 14.30
N ILE A 94 8.95 -3.84 14.23
CA ILE A 94 7.74 -3.08 14.57
C ILE A 94 6.66 -3.27 13.52
N LEU A 95 7.00 -3.17 12.23
CA LEU A 95 6.00 -3.23 11.15
C LEU A 95 5.76 -4.66 10.66
N GLU A 96 6.54 -5.63 11.12
CA GLU A 96 6.52 -7.01 10.62
C GLU A 96 6.72 -7.08 9.10
N LEU A 97 7.70 -6.32 8.62
CA LEU A 97 8.01 -6.15 7.20
C LEU A 97 9.35 -6.80 6.83
N ASN A 98 9.46 -7.19 5.56
CA ASN A 98 10.73 -7.63 4.99
C ASN A 98 11.83 -6.58 5.12
N GLU A 99 13.03 -7.02 5.47
CA GLU A 99 14.17 -6.18 5.77
C GLU A 99 14.60 -5.28 4.59
N PHE A 100 14.53 -5.76 3.34
CA PHE A 100 14.86 -4.93 2.17
C PHE A 100 13.80 -3.85 1.91
N VAL A 101 12.53 -4.17 2.17
CA VAL A 101 11.44 -3.20 2.05
C VAL A 101 11.61 -2.11 3.12
N CYS A 102 12.02 -2.47 4.34
CA CYS A 102 12.35 -1.51 5.39
C CYS A 102 13.50 -0.58 5.01
N ILE A 103 14.54 -1.08 4.32
CA ILE A 103 15.62 -0.23 3.81
C ILE A 103 15.09 0.78 2.80
N GLU A 104 14.34 0.33 1.79
CA GLU A 104 13.79 1.25 0.78
C GLU A 104 12.85 2.28 1.39
N LEU A 105 12.05 1.86 2.38
CA LEU A 105 11.17 2.74 3.14
C LEU A 105 11.96 3.76 3.98
N LEU A 106 13.05 3.35 4.63
CA LEU A 106 13.89 4.23 5.43
C LEU A 106 14.67 5.22 4.56
N LEU A 107 15.15 4.80 3.39
CA LEU A 107 15.74 5.69 2.38
C LEU A 107 14.71 6.70 1.86
N ALA A 108 13.46 6.27 1.66
CA ALA A 108 12.38 7.19 1.32
C ALA A 108 12.07 8.17 2.45
N GLY A 109 12.10 7.71 3.71
CA GLY A 109 11.93 8.54 4.90
C GLY A 109 13.01 9.61 5.01
N GLU A 110 14.27 9.26 4.74
CA GLU A 110 15.39 10.20 4.71
C GLU A 110 15.22 11.27 3.62
N GLN A 111 14.81 10.87 2.42
CA GLN A 111 14.56 11.83 1.32
C GLN A 111 13.35 12.74 1.58
N GLN A 112 12.34 12.26 2.31
CA GLN A 112 11.15 13.04 2.64
C GLN A 112 11.27 13.82 3.94
N GLN A 113 12.32 13.58 4.74
CA GLN A 113 12.52 14.25 6.03
C GLN A 113 12.42 15.78 5.98
N PRO A 114 12.87 16.50 4.92
CA PRO A 114 12.69 17.95 4.82
C PRO A 114 11.22 18.41 4.88
N ASN A 115 10.27 17.56 4.48
CA ASN A 115 8.83 17.86 4.51
C ASN A 115 8.22 17.64 5.91
N PHE A 116 8.96 17.03 6.84
CA PHE A 116 8.51 16.66 8.19
C PHE A 116 9.48 17.19 9.24
N PRO A 117 9.53 18.51 9.47
CA PRO A 117 10.47 19.10 10.41
C PRO A 117 10.20 18.58 11.83
N GLY A 118 11.27 18.20 12.53
CA GLY A 118 11.20 17.66 13.90
C GLY A 118 11.06 16.14 14.00
N LEU A 119 10.82 15.43 12.88
CA LEU A 119 10.73 13.97 12.88
C LEU A 119 12.04 13.31 12.44
N THR A 120 12.38 12.19 13.08
CA THR A 120 13.48 11.33 12.64
C THR A 120 13.07 10.57 11.38
N ARG A 121 14.05 10.18 10.54
CA ARG A 121 13.77 9.41 9.31
C ARG A 121 13.00 8.11 9.57
N GLY A 122 13.19 7.47 10.73
CA GLY A 122 12.43 6.28 11.13
C GLY A 122 10.95 6.57 11.38
N LEU A 123 10.63 7.67 12.06
CA LEU A 123 9.24 8.11 12.28
C LEU A 123 8.56 8.51 10.96
N VAL A 124 9.32 9.17 10.07
CA VAL A 124 8.84 9.49 8.71
C VAL A 124 8.59 8.19 7.93
N ALA A 125 9.49 7.21 8.00
CA ALA A 125 9.31 5.91 7.34
C ALA A 125 8.00 5.23 7.77
N VAL A 126 7.64 5.29 9.06
CA VAL A 126 6.36 4.76 9.57
C VAL A 126 5.16 5.53 8.99
N LEU A 127 5.23 6.86 8.85
CA LEU A 127 4.19 7.62 8.15
C LEU A 127 4.06 7.18 6.68
N LEU A 128 5.18 7.04 5.98
CA LEU A 128 5.21 6.64 4.57
C LEU A 128 4.67 5.21 4.37
N TYR A 129 4.84 4.33 5.35
CA TYR A 129 4.25 2.99 5.34
C TYR A 129 2.72 3.05 5.25
N HIS A 130 2.09 3.81 6.16
CA HIS A 130 0.63 3.97 6.17
C HIS A 130 0.12 4.80 4.98
N ASP A 131 0.86 5.83 4.55
CA ASP A 131 0.55 6.60 3.34
C ASP A 131 0.54 5.69 2.09
N GLY A 132 1.55 4.81 1.94
CA GLY A 132 1.62 3.89 0.81
C GLY A 132 0.44 2.92 0.75
N ARG A 133 0.07 2.35 1.90
CA ARG A 133 -1.13 1.50 2.05
C ARG A 133 -2.40 2.27 1.68
N ARG A 134 -2.53 3.50 2.16
CA ARG A 134 -3.63 4.41 1.80
C ARG A 134 -3.69 4.66 0.29
N CYS A 135 -2.56 4.93 -0.36
CA CYS A 135 -2.48 5.12 -1.81
C CYS A 135 -2.98 3.89 -2.59
N LEU A 136 -2.61 2.68 -2.16
CA LEU A 136 -3.07 1.44 -2.80
C LEU A 136 -4.60 1.29 -2.70
N VAL A 137 -5.18 1.51 -1.52
CA VAL A 137 -6.64 1.39 -1.33
C VAL A 137 -7.37 2.52 -2.06
N SER A 138 -6.82 3.73 -2.09
CA SER A 138 -7.35 4.86 -2.85
C SER A 138 -7.39 4.59 -4.37
N ALA A 139 -6.32 3.98 -4.89
CA ALA A 139 -6.29 3.54 -6.28
C ALA A 139 -7.37 2.48 -6.56
N LEU A 140 -7.52 1.51 -5.66
CA LEU A 140 -8.57 0.48 -5.76
C LEU A 140 -9.96 1.10 -5.79
N ARG A 141 -10.27 2.00 -4.84
CA ARG A 141 -11.54 2.72 -4.78
C ARG A 141 -11.84 3.44 -6.09
N THR A 142 -10.86 4.19 -6.62
CA THR A 142 -11.03 4.94 -7.85
C THR A 142 -11.32 4.01 -9.03
N LEU A 143 -10.66 2.84 -9.12
CA LEU A 143 -10.96 1.83 -10.14
C LEU A 143 -12.39 1.30 -9.99
N ILE A 144 -12.82 0.94 -8.78
CA ILE A 144 -14.18 0.43 -8.53
C ILE A 144 -15.23 1.48 -8.85
N GLN A 145 -14.98 2.76 -8.55
CA GLN A 145 -15.90 3.84 -8.93
C GLN A 145 -15.98 4.05 -10.44
N SER A 146 -14.95 3.65 -11.18
CA SER A 146 -14.84 3.89 -12.62
C SER A 146 -15.35 2.76 -13.50
N ARG A 147 -15.70 1.62 -12.91
CA ARG A 147 -16.27 0.47 -13.63
C ARG A 147 -17.62 0.82 -14.25
N ASP A 148 -18.00 0.04 -15.26
CA ASP A 148 -19.39 0.04 -15.73
C ASP A 148 -20.31 -0.59 -14.68
N GLY A 149 -21.48 0.01 -14.47
CA GLY A 149 -22.35 -0.36 -13.37
C GLY A 149 -23.66 0.39 -13.35
N ILE A 150 -24.44 0.11 -12.31
CA ILE A 150 -25.86 0.49 -12.20
C ILE A 150 -26.04 1.96 -11.82
N THR A 151 -25.23 2.47 -10.89
CA THR A 151 -25.54 3.73 -10.18
C THR A 151 -24.82 4.93 -10.79
N TRP A 152 -23.57 4.78 -11.23
CA TRP A 152 -22.82 5.90 -11.82
C TRP A 152 -21.87 5.43 -12.92
N THR A 153 -21.63 6.30 -13.91
CA THR A 153 -20.60 6.12 -14.93
C THR A 153 -19.79 7.40 -15.05
N LEU A 154 -18.46 7.29 -15.14
CA LEU A 154 -17.57 8.45 -15.23
C LEU A 154 -17.45 9.02 -16.65
N GLY A 155 -18.21 8.49 -17.61
CA GLY A 155 -18.13 8.89 -19.03
C GLY A 155 -16.72 8.71 -19.59
N LEU A 156 -16.13 7.53 -19.34
CA LEU A 156 -14.86 7.10 -19.91
C LEU A 156 -15.08 6.59 -21.33
N TYR A 157 -14.02 6.49 -22.13
CA TYR A 157 -14.13 5.81 -23.42
C TYR A 157 -14.29 4.29 -23.20
N GLU A 158 -14.87 3.62 -24.20
CA GLU A 158 -15.31 2.23 -24.08
C GLU A 158 -14.18 1.29 -23.67
N ASP A 159 -13.02 1.36 -24.35
CA ASP A 159 -11.88 0.47 -24.05
C ASP A 159 -11.38 0.60 -22.60
N LEU A 160 -11.30 1.82 -22.05
CA LEU A 160 -10.88 2.04 -20.66
C LEU A 160 -11.91 1.53 -19.67
N THR A 161 -13.18 1.70 -19.98
CA THR A 161 -14.28 1.17 -19.16
C THR A 161 -14.21 -0.35 -19.13
N GLN A 162 -14.00 -1.00 -20.28
CA GLN A 162 -13.84 -2.46 -20.38
C GLN A 162 -12.61 -2.95 -19.62
N LEU A 163 -11.46 -2.26 -19.75
CA LEU A 163 -10.23 -2.59 -19.03
C LEU A 163 -10.44 -2.58 -17.52
N VAL A 164 -11.01 -1.49 -16.99
CA VAL A 164 -11.25 -1.33 -15.54
C VAL A 164 -12.26 -2.35 -15.05
N THR A 165 -13.37 -2.51 -15.77
CA THR A 165 -14.45 -3.45 -15.38
C THR A 165 -13.93 -4.87 -15.32
N LYS A 166 -13.24 -5.33 -16.38
CA LYS A 166 -12.61 -6.65 -16.42
C LYS A 166 -11.61 -6.84 -15.28
N PHE A 167 -10.75 -5.85 -15.03
CA PHE A 167 -9.79 -5.92 -13.95
C PHE A 167 -10.47 -6.04 -12.58
N THR A 168 -11.53 -5.26 -12.32
CA THR A 168 -12.27 -5.32 -11.06
C THR A 168 -13.08 -6.60 -10.90
N ASP A 169 -13.60 -7.19 -11.99
CA ASP A 169 -14.29 -8.47 -11.97
C ASP A 169 -13.31 -9.61 -11.62
N GLU A 170 -12.13 -9.63 -12.23
CA GLU A 170 -11.07 -10.58 -11.89
C GLU A 170 -10.67 -10.47 -10.41
N LEU A 171 -10.66 -9.27 -9.81
CA LEU A 171 -10.38 -9.11 -8.39
C LEU A 171 -11.52 -9.64 -7.51
N LEU A 172 -12.78 -9.46 -7.91
CA LEU A 172 -13.93 -10.02 -7.20
C LEU A 172 -13.92 -11.55 -7.21
N GLU A 173 -13.60 -12.16 -8.37
CA GLU A 173 -13.47 -13.61 -8.52
C GLU A 173 -12.36 -14.19 -7.63
N GLU A 174 -11.27 -13.46 -7.45
CA GLU A 174 -10.17 -13.81 -6.52
C GLU A 174 -10.51 -13.55 -5.04
N GLY A 175 -11.74 -13.15 -4.72
CA GLY A 175 -12.24 -13.01 -3.36
C GLY A 175 -11.90 -11.69 -2.68
N LEU A 176 -11.66 -10.61 -3.44
CA LEU A 176 -11.30 -9.29 -2.91
C LEU A 176 -12.24 -8.80 -1.79
N THR A 177 -13.55 -9.04 -1.90
CA THR A 177 -14.53 -8.58 -0.90
C THR A 177 -14.27 -9.19 0.48
N THR A 178 -13.96 -10.49 0.51
CA THR A 178 -13.58 -11.19 1.74
C THR A 178 -12.26 -10.65 2.28
N THR A 179 -11.29 -10.38 1.41
CA THR A 179 -10.02 -9.77 1.80
C THR A 179 -10.25 -8.39 2.43
N ILE A 180 -11.09 -7.53 1.84
CA ILE A 180 -11.41 -6.20 2.40
C ILE A 180 -12.04 -6.33 3.79
N LEU A 181 -13.02 -7.22 3.97
CA LEU A 181 -13.65 -7.47 5.28
C LEU A 181 -12.65 -7.93 6.33
N GLN A 182 -11.76 -8.86 5.98
CA GLN A 182 -10.67 -9.32 6.86
C GLN A 182 -9.71 -8.18 7.24
N GLN A 183 -9.40 -7.28 6.30
CA GLN A 183 -8.56 -6.11 6.61
C GLN A 183 -9.27 -5.11 7.51
N LEU A 184 -10.58 -4.86 7.33
CA LEU A 184 -11.37 -3.99 8.20
C LEU A 184 -11.45 -4.50 9.64
N ASP A 185 -11.54 -5.81 9.84
CA ASP A 185 -11.53 -6.43 11.18
C ASP A 185 -10.15 -6.33 11.84
N ARG A 186 -9.07 -6.47 11.06
CA ARG A 186 -7.69 -6.43 11.57
C ARG A 186 -7.16 -5.03 11.84
N LEU A 187 -7.49 -4.07 10.97
CA LEU A 187 -6.90 -2.72 10.96
C LEU A 187 -7.51 -1.84 12.05
N ASP A 188 -7.23 -2.11 13.31
CA ASP A 188 -7.71 -1.30 14.43
C ASP A 188 -6.73 -0.18 14.78
N VAL A 189 -7.23 1.05 14.92
CA VAL A 189 -6.40 2.23 15.20
C VAL A 189 -5.64 2.07 16.51
N GLN A 190 -6.30 1.61 17.57
CA GLN A 190 -5.67 1.46 18.88
C GLN A 190 -4.62 0.36 18.87
N LYS A 191 -4.90 -0.80 18.26
CA LYS A 191 -3.93 -1.90 18.17
C LYS A 191 -2.68 -1.50 17.38
N GLU A 192 -2.83 -0.74 16.30
CA GLU A 192 -1.70 -0.23 15.52
C GLU A 192 -0.89 0.80 16.32
N LEU A 193 -1.55 1.72 17.04
CA LEU A 193 -0.85 2.65 17.93
C LEU A 193 -0.11 1.92 19.06
N ASP A 194 -0.74 0.97 19.74
CA ASP A 194 -0.11 0.17 20.81
C ASP A 194 1.10 -0.63 20.30
N LYS A 195 1.05 -1.08 19.04
CA LYS A 195 2.18 -1.74 18.36
C LYS A 195 3.35 -0.77 18.15
N LEU A 196 3.06 0.45 17.67
CA LEU A 196 4.06 1.49 17.44
C LEU A 196 4.64 2.06 18.74
N GLU A 197 3.83 2.20 19.80
CA GLU A 197 4.27 2.65 21.13
C GLU A 197 5.26 1.67 21.74
N ARG A 198 4.97 0.35 21.67
CA ARG A 198 5.91 -0.70 22.12
C ARG A 198 7.24 -0.67 21.38
N GLY A 199 7.22 -0.26 20.12
CA GLY A 199 8.40 -0.10 19.28
C GLY A 199 9.16 1.22 19.47
N GLN A 200 8.71 2.12 20.34
CA GLN A 200 9.20 3.50 20.45
C GLN A 200 9.18 4.23 19.09
N ALA A 201 8.21 3.89 18.23
CA ALA A 201 8.04 4.45 16.89
C ALA A 201 6.94 5.51 16.82
N ILE A 202 6.61 6.13 17.96
CA ILE A 202 5.73 7.29 18.04
C ILE A 202 6.56 8.51 18.40
N GLY A 203 6.38 9.57 17.61
CA GLY A 203 7.02 10.86 17.79
C GLY A 203 6.23 11.78 18.72
N ASP A 204 6.09 13.03 18.29
CA ASP A 204 5.27 14.02 18.97
C ASP A 204 3.76 13.80 18.74
N GLU A 205 2.92 14.58 19.43
CA GLU A 205 1.46 14.50 19.30
C GLU A 205 0.99 14.71 17.86
N ARG A 206 1.72 15.55 17.10
CA ARG A 206 1.44 15.77 15.67
C ARG A 206 1.66 14.51 14.85
N HIS A 207 2.78 13.80 15.06
CA HIS A 207 3.06 12.52 14.41
C HIS A 207 1.99 11.48 14.75
N LYS A 208 1.60 11.40 16.02
CA LYS A 208 0.52 10.51 16.48
C LYS A 208 -0.81 10.82 15.77
N GLN A 209 -1.20 12.10 15.67
CA GLN A 209 -2.41 12.50 14.96
C GLN A 209 -2.35 12.12 13.47
N GLN A 210 -1.20 12.35 12.80
CA GLN A 210 -1.06 11.97 11.39
C GLN A 210 -1.20 10.46 11.16
N LEU A 211 -0.71 9.63 12.09
CA LEU A 211 -0.90 8.18 12.02
C LEU A 211 -2.36 7.80 12.20
N ILE A 212 -3.06 8.41 13.17
CA ILE A 212 -4.49 8.20 13.39
C ILE A 212 -5.27 8.55 12.12
N ASP A 213 -4.99 9.70 11.52
CA ASP A 213 -5.64 10.15 10.29
C ASP A 213 -5.40 9.14 9.15
N PHE A 214 -4.15 8.70 8.94
CA PHE A 214 -3.86 7.71 7.88
C PHE A 214 -4.54 6.37 8.10
N ILE A 215 -4.58 5.85 9.32
CA ILE A 215 -5.21 4.55 9.61
C ILE A 215 -6.74 4.67 9.47
N THR A 216 -7.31 5.78 9.93
CA THR A 216 -8.74 6.07 9.78
C THR A 216 -9.12 6.20 8.31
N ASP A 217 -8.34 6.94 7.52
CA ASP A 217 -8.50 7.04 6.07
C ASP A 217 -8.46 5.67 5.39
N GLN A 218 -7.50 4.81 5.75
CA GLN A 218 -7.40 3.46 5.20
C GLN A 218 -8.67 2.65 5.49
N ARG A 219 -9.18 2.67 6.72
CA ARG A 219 -10.44 2.00 7.08
C ARG A 219 -11.63 2.55 6.29
N GLN A 220 -11.73 3.88 6.19
CA GLN A 220 -12.80 4.53 5.44
C GLN A 220 -12.75 4.15 3.96
N LEU A 221 -11.57 4.21 3.33
CA LEU A 221 -11.41 3.83 1.91
C LEU A 221 -11.77 2.36 1.67
N LEU A 222 -11.40 1.45 2.59
CA LEU A 222 -11.80 0.04 2.50
C LEU A 222 -13.33 -0.13 2.56
N ALA A 223 -14.00 0.58 3.47
CA ALA A 223 -15.46 0.57 3.57
C ALA A 223 -16.11 1.17 2.31
N GLU A 224 -15.54 2.25 1.78
CA GLU A 224 -15.99 2.87 0.53
C GLU A 224 -15.83 1.92 -0.68
N CYS A 225 -14.77 1.10 -0.74
CA CYS A 225 -14.62 0.07 -1.77
C CYS A 225 -15.80 -0.93 -1.73
N LEU A 226 -16.18 -1.42 -0.54
CA LEU A 226 -17.32 -2.33 -0.38
C LEU A 226 -18.63 -1.65 -0.80
N PHE A 227 -18.84 -0.41 -0.36
CA PHE A 227 -20.01 0.37 -0.75
C PHE A 227 -20.08 0.56 -2.27
N CYS A 228 -18.97 0.93 -2.90
CA CYS A 228 -18.90 1.14 -4.35
C CYS A 228 -19.20 -0.15 -5.12
N PHE A 229 -18.69 -1.30 -4.67
CA PHE A 229 -19.06 -2.59 -5.26
C PHE A 229 -20.55 -2.89 -5.10
N ALA A 230 -21.12 -2.67 -3.92
CA ALA A 230 -22.54 -2.89 -3.64
C ALA A 230 -23.46 -2.11 -4.59
N CYS A 231 -23.08 -0.86 -4.87
CA CYS A 231 -23.86 0.03 -5.72
C CYS A 231 -23.69 -0.25 -7.22
N GLN A 232 -22.53 -0.78 -7.64
CA GLN A 232 -22.23 -1.01 -9.06
C GLN A 232 -22.51 -2.43 -9.52
N SER A 233 -22.56 -3.41 -8.61
CA SER A 233 -22.84 -4.80 -8.94
C SER A 233 -23.58 -5.50 -7.80
N PRO A 234 -24.58 -6.34 -8.11
CA PRO A 234 -25.22 -7.14 -7.07
C PRO A 234 -24.19 -8.08 -6.45
N PHE A 235 -24.02 -8.01 -5.14
CA PHE A 235 -23.20 -8.99 -4.43
C PHE A 235 -23.80 -10.39 -4.59
N GLN A 236 -22.96 -11.38 -4.84
CA GLN A 236 -23.36 -12.78 -4.72
C GLN A 236 -23.84 -13.06 -3.28
N GLU A 237 -24.89 -13.88 -3.09
CA GLU A 237 -25.54 -14.12 -1.78
C GLU A 237 -24.56 -14.44 -0.65
N VAL A 238 -23.48 -15.16 -0.95
CA VAL A 238 -22.43 -15.56 0.00
C VAL A 238 -21.77 -14.35 0.68
N THR A 239 -21.61 -13.25 -0.05
CA THR A 239 -20.99 -12.02 0.44
C THR A 239 -21.93 -11.25 1.37
N LEU A 240 -23.24 -11.25 1.08
CA LEU A 240 -24.25 -10.63 1.94
C LEU A 240 -24.34 -11.32 3.29
N PHE A 241 -24.22 -12.65 3.31
CA PHE A 241 -24.21 -13.46 4.54
C PHE A 241 -23.02 -13.13 5.46
N ASN A 242 -21.85 -12.81 4.89
CA ASN A 242 -20.66 -12.44 5.65
C ASN A 242 -20.71 -10.99 6.19
N CYS A 243 -21.45 -10.09 5.52
CA CYS A 243 -21.64 -8.71 5.99
C CYS A 243 -22.69 -8.58 7.10
N CYS A 244 -23.68 -9.47 7.12
CA CYS A 244 -24.74 -9.53 8.14
C CYS A 244 -24.96 -10.98 8.60
N PRO A 245 -24.14 -11.49 9.54
CA PRO A 245 -24.44 -12.77 10.18
C PRO A 245 -25.67 -12.58 11.09
N PHE A 246 -26.84 -13.02 10.64
CA PHE A 246 -28.01 -13.19 11.49
C PHE A 246 -27.89 -14.44 12.34
#